data_AF-A0A9E2V2V6-F1
#
_entry.id   AF-A0A9E2V2V6-F1
#
_cell.length_a   1.000
_cell.length_b   1.000
_cell.length_c   1.000
_cell.angle_alpha   90.00
_cell.angle_beta   90.00
_cell.angle_gamma   90.00
#
_symmetry.space_group_name_H-M   'P 1'
#
loop_
_entity.id
_entity.type
_entity.pdbx_description
1 polymer ?
#
loop_
_entity_poly.entity_id
_entity_poly.type
_entity_poly.pdbx_seq_one_letter_code
_entity_poly.pdbx_strand_id
1 'polypeptide(L)'
;MTGASGLGGWPGSEPLPAQQVALGELTDVPEGVTGLPFLSRSAGRGPAGSVLGRALSLLVDLPSEIGTHGWALADRPGRDLARAQAAAREDLDALAIAAHGHTGPIVVPVLGPLSLGAEVWLARGDRGVSDPGALRELAASLALGVAELVADVVRVVPGSRPSVLLIEPRLSDVIGGRVPTFSGRDLLRSVAAPVCVEHVGTVVRAARAAGAEQVVLHLGSDAALAGLASGAGADGFGLRPVGVAAWETVAGLVERGLRPWVQGSGLGAADLAQTVSVPWGRVGLAPSGLADVVLLAPDQADAPTPTEARRALTSVVGAARVLAERAAD
;
A
#
# COMPACT_ATOMS: atom_id res chain seq x y z
N MET A 1 21.06 -1.56 2.79
CA MET A 1 20.86 -2.80 2.01
C MET A 1 19.57 -2.61 1.24
N THR A 2 19.59 -2.81 -0.07
CA THR A 2 18.43 -2.52 -0.92
C THR A 2 17.26 -3.44 -0.58
N GLY A 3 16.07 -2.87 -0.44
CA GLY A 3 14.87 -3.60 -0.03
C GLY A 3 14.08 -4.22 -1.19
N ALA A 4 13.30 -5.26 -0.89
CA ALA A 4 12.31 -5.85 -1.81
C ALA A 4 10.99 -6.15 -1.08
N SER A 5 9.85 -5.79 -1.67
CA SER A 5 8.51 -6.05 -1.12
C SER A 5 7.43 -6.06 -2.22
N GLY A 6 6.15 -6.01 -1.83
CA GLY A 6 5.00 -5.94 -2.75
C GLY A 6 3.81 -5.19 -2.17
N LEU A 7 2.79 -4.92 -3.01
CA LEU A 7 1.59 -4.14 -2.63
C LEU A 7 0.50 -4.93 -1.89
N GLY A 8 0.70 -6.24 -1.65
CA GLY A 8 -0.19 -7.05 -0.81
C GLY A 8 -1.22 -7.91 -1.53
N GLY A 9 -1.69 -7.54 -2.72
CA GLY A 9 -2.68 -8.38 -3.42
C GLY A 9 -2.06 -9.62 -4.05
N TRP A 10 -2.80 -10.73 -3.96
CA TRP A 10 -2.38 -12.04 -4.44
C TRP A 10 -3.55 -12.75 -5.17
N PRO A 11 -3.30 -13.50 -6.26
CA PRO A 11 -4.36 -14.16 -7.00
C PRO A 11 -4.88 -15.40 -6.27
N GLY A 12 -6.14 -15.77 -6.55
CA GLY A 12 -6.80 -16.93 -5.94
C GLY A 12 -7.45 -16.63 -4.59
N SER A 13 -8.04 -17.65 -3.96
CA SER A 13 -8.89 -17.51 -2.76
C SER A 13 -8.28 -18.10 -1.49
N GLU A 14 -7.16 -18.80 -1.57
CA GLU A 14 -6.53 -19.47 -0.43
C GLU A 14 -5.48 -18.54 0.23
N PRO A 15 -5.67 -18.13 1.50
CA PRO A 15 -4.77 -17.17 2.15
C PRO A 15 -3.44 -17.78 2.60
N LEU A 16 -3.44 -19.03 3.08
CA LEU A 16 -2.21 -19.65 3.61
C LEU A 16 -1.13 -19.89 2.53
N PRO A 17 -1.41 -20.50 1.37
CA PRO A 17 -0.41 -20.66 0.32
C PRO A 17 0.11 -19.32 -0.21
N ALA A 18 -0.78 -18.32 -0.34
CA ALA A 18 -0.40 -16.95 -0.72
C ALA A 18 0.64 -16.37 0.24
N GLN A 19 0.36 -16.45 1.53
CA GLN A 19 1.21 -15.92 2.58
C GLN A 19 2.55 -16.67 2.69
N GLN A 20 2.54 -17.99 2.55
CA GLN A 20 3.75 -18.82 2.56
C GLN A 20 4.69 -18.48 1.41
N VAL A 21 4.15 -18.30 0.20
CA VAL A 21 4.97 -17.90 -0.96
C VAL A 21 5.53 -16.50 -0.77
N ALA A 22 4.70 -15.53 -0.39
CA ALA A 22 5.15 -14.15 -0.19
C ALA A 22 6.22 -14.05 0.90
N LEU A 23 6.04 -14.73 2.04
CA LEU A 23 7.00 -14.75 3.13
C LEU A 23 8.29 -15.48 2.72
N GLY A 24 8.20 -16.64 2.08
CA GLY A 24 9.33 -17.44 1.65
C GLY A 24 10.25 -16.68 0.69
N GLU A 25 9.70 -16.12 -0.39
CA GLU A 25 10.48 -15.35 -1.38
C GLU A 25 11.12 -14.08 -0.81
N LEU A 26 10.54 -13.50 0.24
CA LEU A 26 11.02 -12.27 0.88
C LEU A 26 11.80 -12.52 2.17
N THR A 27 12.06 -13.77 2.53
CA THR A 27 12.94 -14.13 3.65
C THR A 27 14.17 -14.89 3.16
N ASP A 28 14.01 -15.70 2.12
CA ASP A 28 15.12 -16.36 1.40
C ASP A 28 15.64 -15.44 0.28
N VAL A 29 16.29 -14.33 0.68
CA VAL A 29 16.83 -13.33 -0.24
C VAL A 29 18.36 -13.41 -0.36
N PRO A 30 18.94 -13.04 -1.52
CA PRO A 30 20.39 -12.99 -1.70
C PRO A 30 21.08 -11.98 -0.76
N GLU A 31 22.39 -12.16 -0.56
CA GLU A 31 23.23 -11.20 0.17
C GLU A 31 23.13 -9.78 -0.41
N GLY A 32 23.13 -8.77 0.47
CA GLY A 32 22.96 -7.36 0.10
C GLY A 32 21.50 -6.91 -0.06
N VAL A 33 20.54 -7.84 -0.12
CA VAL A 33 19.10 -7.55 -0.20
C VAL A 33 18.45 -7.66 1.18
N THR A 34 17.56 -6.72 1.50
CA THR A 34 16.66 -6.82 2.66
C THR A 34 15.26 -7.16 2.17
N GLY A 35 14.83 -8.39 2.38
CA GLY A 35 13.45 -8.77 2.11
C GLY A 35 12.51 -8.19 3.15
N LEU A 36 11.36 -7.68 2.69
CA LEU A 36 10.32 -7.09 3.53
C LEU A 36 9.00 -7.84 3.24
N PRO A 37 8.78 -9.02 3.87
CA PRO A 37 7.54 -9.77 3.71
C PRO A 37 6.31 -8.91 4.01
N PHE A 38 5.20 -9.16 3.34
CA PHE A 38 3.96 -8.39 3.52
C PHE A 38 2.78 -9.27 3.93
N LEU A 39 1.80 -8.69 4.62
CA LEU A 39 0.48 -9.30 4.83
C LEU A 39 -0.24 -9.35 3.46
N SER A 40 -0.38 -10.56 2.93
CA SER A 40 -1.03 -10.81 1.65
C SER A 40 -2.55 -10.80 1.77
N ARG A 41 -3.23 -10.48 0.66
CA ARG A 41 -4.68 -10.47 0.53
C ARG A 41 -5.10 -11.22 -0.73
N SER A 42 -5.79 -12.35 -0.53
CA SER A 42 -6.27 -13.22 -1.62
C SER A 42 -7.51 -12.65 -2.31
N ALA A 43 -7.32 -12.11 -3.50
CA ALA A 43 -8.33 -11.35 -4.24
C ALA A 43 -9.45 -12.21 -4.85
N GLY A 44 -9.24 -13.51 -5.01
CA GLY A 44 -10.22 -14.46 -5.53
C GLY A 44 -11.42 -14.73 -4.61
N ARG A 45 -11.51 -14.05 -3.46
CA ARG A 45 -12.65 -14.09 -2.53
C ARG A 45 -13.73 -13.04 -2.85
N GLY A 46 -13.71 -12.49 -4.06
CA GLY A 46 -14.68 -11.52 -4.53
C GLY A 46 -14.59 -10.18 -3.78
N PRO A 47 -15.70 -9.42 -3.65
CA PRO A 47 -15.68 -8.09 -3.04
C PRO A 47 -15.17 -8.06 -1.59
N ALA A 48 -15.36 -9.15 -0.83
CA ALA A 48 -14.85 -9.28 0.54
C ALA A 48 -13.32 -9.40 0.60
N GLY A 49 -12.70 -9.99 -0.44
CA GLY A 49 -11.25 -10.11 -0.58
C GLY A 49 -10.61 -8.93 -1.32
N SER A 50 -11.37 -7.93 -1.77
CA SER A 50 -10.84 -6.77 -2.51
C SER A 50 -10.10 -5.80 -1.59
N VAL A 51 -9.30 -4.89 -2.16
CA VAL A 51 -8.57 -3.87 -1.38
C VAL A 51 -9.54 -2.95 -0.65
N LEU A 52 -10.65 -2.59 -1.30
CA LEU A 52 -11.73 -1.80 -0.73
C LEU A 52 -12.47 -2.56 0.37
N GLY A 53 -12.81 -3.83 0.15
CA GLY A 53 -13.46 -4.68 1.17
C GLY A 53 -12.59 -4.84 2.41
N ARG A 54 -11.27 -5.03 2.23
CA ARG A 54 -10.30 -5.07 3.33
C ARG A 54 -10.19 -3.75 4.07
N ALA A 55 -10.22 -2.61 3.38
CA ALA A 55 -10.17 -1.30 4.03
C ALA A 55 -11.45 -1.01 4.82
N LEU A 56 -12.61 -1.37 4.28
CA LEU A 56 -13.90 -1.21 4.94
C LEU A 56 -14.05 -2.12 6.17
N SER A 57 -13.44 -3.31 6.16
CA SER A 57 -13.48 -4.20 7.32
C SER A 57 -12.66 -3.70 8.52
N LEU A 58 -11.78 -2.71 8.31
CA LEU A 58 -11.04 -2.02 9.36
C LEU A 58 -11.83 -0.87 9.98
N LEU A 59 -12.90 -0.38 9.34
CA LEU A 59 -13.60 0.78 9.86
C LEU A 59 -14.32 0.46 11.18
N VAL A 60 -14.07 1.29 12.18
CA VAL A 60 -14.72 1.28 13.50
C VAL A 60 -15.98 2.15 13.44
N ASP A 61 -17.11 1.60 13.89
CA ASP A 61 -18.42 2.27 13.96
C ASP A 61 -18.96 2.85 12.63
N LEU A 62 -18.39 2.44 11.49
CA LEU A 62 -18.88 2.78 10.14
C LEU A 62 -19.22 1.51 9.35
N PRO A 63 -20.42 0.95 9.53
CA PRO A 63 -20.84 -0.22 8.80
C PRO A 63 -20.87 0.01 7.29
N SER A 64 -20.69 -1.05 6.51
CA SER A 64 -20.79 -1.01 5.05
C SER A 64 -21.51 -2.24 4.49
N GLU A 65 -22.10 -2.07 3.30
CA GLU A 65 -22.75 -3.14 2.56
C GLU A 65 -22.49 -3.01 1.06
N ILE A 66 -22.71 -4.09 0.31
CA ILE A 66 -22.56 -4.07 -1.14
C ILE A 66 -23.90 -3.71 -1.76
N GLY A 67 -23.99 -2.49 -2.30
CA GLY A 67 -25.11 -2.04 -3.10
C GLY A 67 -24.93 -2.35 -4.59
N THR A 68 -25.86 -1.85 -5.40
CA THR A 68 -25.86 -2.02 -6.86
C THR A 68 -24.65 -1.38 -7.56
N HIS A 69 -24.04 -0.38 -6.93
CA HIS A 69 -22.91 0.40 -7.49
C HIS A 69 -21.58 0.06 -6.80
N GLY A 70 -21.54 -0.98 -5.97
CA GLY A 70 -20.40 -1.37 -5.15
C GLY A 70 -20.63 -1.08 -3.66
N TRP A 71 -19.53 -0.95 -2.92
CA TRP A 71 -19.58 -0.76 -1.48
C TRP A 71 -20.14 0.61 -1.09
N ALA A 72 -21.10 0.62 -0.16
CA ALA A 72 -21.68 1.81 0.42
C ALA A 72 -21.62 1.75 1.95
N LEU A 73 -21.54 2.89 2.62
CA LEU A 73 -21.78 2.99 4.05
C LEU A 73 -23.24 2.61 4.37
N ALA A 74 -23.45 1.99 5.51
CA ALA A 74 -24.74 1.46 5.94
C ALA A 74 -25.06 1.89 7.37
N ASP A 75 -26.35 1.95 7.69
CA ASP A 75 -26.82 2.34 9.04
C ASP A 75 -26.52 1.27 10.11
N ARG A 76 -26.28 0.01 9.71
CA ARG A 76 -26.04 -1.10 10.63
C ARG A 76 -25.14 -2.19 10.03
N PRO A 77 -24.38 -2.93 10.86
CA PRO A 77 -23.60 -4.07 10.40
C PRO A 77 -24.45 -5.12 9.68
N GLY A 78 -23.95 -5.56 8.53
CA GLY A 78 -24.61 -6.53 7.64
C GLY A 78 -23.74 -7.74 7.32
N ARG A 79 -24.28 -8.64 6.49
CA ARG A 79 -23.58 -9.87 6.07
C ARG A 79 -22.34 -9.59 5.23
N ASP A 80 -22.36 -8.56 4.40
CA ASP A 80 -21.23 -8.26 3.52
C ASP A 80 -20.03 -7.75 4.30
N LEU A 81 -20.24 -6.83 5.24
CA LEU A 81 -19.18 -6.43 6.19
C LEU A 81 -18.67 -7.63 6.99
N ALA A 82 -19.55 -8.48 7.51
CA ALA A 82 -19.15 -9.67 8.26
C ALA A 82 -18.28 -10.63 7.41
N ARG A 83 -18.56 -10.76 6.11
CA ARG A 83 -17.73 -11.54 5.17
C ARG A 83 -16.37 -10.89 4.94
N ALA A 84 -16.31 -9.57 4.76
CA ALA A 84 -15.03 -8.87 4.62
C ALA A 84 -14.17 -8.95 5.89
N GLN A 85 -14.80 -8.88 7.07
CA GLN A 85 -14.13 -9.09 8.36
C GLN A 85 -13.67 -10.54 8.54
N ALA A 86 -14.48 -11.53 8.15
CA ALA A 86 -14.07 -12.93 8.17
C ALA A 86 -12.87 -13.20 7.25
N ALA A 87 -12.93 -12.71 6.01
CA ALA A 87 -11.82 -12.79 5.07
C ALA A 87 -10.55 -12.12 5.63
N ALA A 88 -10.72 -11.00 6.33
CA ALA A 88 -9.59 -10.28 6.92
C ALA A 88 -8.92 -11.05 8.09
N ARG A 89 -9.73 -11.73 8.91
CA ARG A 89 -9.27 -12.62 9.99
C ARG A 89 -8.56 -13.84 9.43
N GLU A 90 -9.10 -14.46 8.38
CA GLU A 90 -8.45 -15.59 7.71
C GLU A 90 -7.06 -15.23 7.16
N ASP A 91 -6.85 -14.01 6.65
CA ASP A 91 -5.52 -13.56 6.22
C ASP A 91 -4.55 -13.43 7.40
N LEU A 92 -5.03 -12.94 8.57
CA LEU A 92 -4.23 -12.84 9.78
C LEU A 92 -3.89 -14.20 10.38
N ASP A 93 -4.84 -15.14 10.36
CA ASP A 93 -4.61 -16.52 10.79
C ASP A 93 -3.59 -17.22 9.87
N ALA A 94 -3.69 -16.99 8.55
CA ALA A 94 -2.71 -17.45 7.59
C ALA A 94 -1.32 -16.85 7.83
N LEU A 95 -1.24 -15.55 8.17
CA LEU A 95 0.01 -14.91 8.58
C LEU A 95 0.60 -15.53 9.84
N ALA A 96 -0.22 -15.79 10.85
CA ALA A 96 0.21 -16.41 12.10
C ALA A 96 0.88 -17.78 11.86
N ILE A 97 0.30 -18.58 10.94
CA ILE A 97 0.83 -19.89 10.57
C ILE A 97 2.10 -19.75 9.71
N ALA A 98 2.05 -18.95 8.65
CA ALA A 98 3.15 -18.82 7.71
C ALA A 98 4.40 -18.20 8.35
N ALA A 99 4.21 -17.18 9.18
CA ALA A 99 5.28 -16.43 9.85
C ALA A 99 5.64 -17.00 11.24
N HIS A 100 5.34 -18.28 11.49
CA HIS A 100 5.70 -18.91 12.76
C HIS A 100 7.21 -18.85 13.01
N GLY A 101 7.62 -18.25 14.13
CA GLY A 101 9.04 -18.04 14.46
C GLY A 101 9.72 -16.90 13.70
N HIS A 102 9.01 -16.17 12.83
CA HIS A 102 9.56 -15.01 12.13
C HIS A 102 9.93 -13.90 13.12
N THR A 103 11.12 -13.31 12.91
CA THR A 103 11.56 -12.11 13.61
C THR A 103 12.10 -11.13 12.59
N GLY A 104 11.51 -9.94 12.51
CA GLY A 104 11.89 -8.96 11.51
C GLY A 104 10.71 -8.18 10.93
N PRO A 105 10.93 -7.46 9.82
CA PRO A 105 9.92 -6.58 9.26
C PRO A 105 8.73 -7.37 8.70
N ILE A 106 7.54 -6.77 8.81
CA ILE A 106 6.33 -7.19 8.08
C ILE A 106 5.65 -5.94 7.54
N VAL A 107 5.48 -5.84 6.23
CA VAL A 107 4.73 -4.76 5.60
C VAL A 107 3.23 -5.04 5.71
N VAL A 108 2.46 -4.02 6.06
CA VAL A 108 1.00 -4.08 6.21
C VAL A 108 0.37 -3.10 5.20
N PRO A 109 -0.02 -3.59 4.01
CA PRO A 109 -0.65 -2.75 2.99
C PRO A 109 -2.09 -2.40 3.37
N VAL A 110 -2.44 -1.11 3.29
CA VAL A 110 -3.77 -0.59 3.62
C VAL A 110 -4.18 0.46 2.58
N LEU A 111 -5.43 0.42 2.11
CA LEU A 111 -5.97 1.49 1.26
C LEU A 111 -6.09 2.78 2.09
N GLY A 112 -5.54 3.87 1.59
CA GLY A 112 -5.57 5.16 2.28
C GLY A 112 -6.95 5.82 2.31
N PRO A 113 -7.16 6.77 3.23
CA PRO A 113 -8.47 7.38 3.47
C PRO A 113 -9.04 8.15 2.26
N LEU A 114 -8.19 8.74 1.41
CA LEU A 114 -8.64 9.53 0.26
C LEU A 114 -9.15 8.60 -0.84
N SER A 115 -8.42 7.51 -1.11
CA SER A 115 -8.82 6.49 -2.08
C SER A 115 -9.99 5.67 -1.59
N LEU A 116 -10.05 5.35 -0.30
CA LEU A 116 -11.23 4.76 0.34
C LEU A 116 -12.45 5.64 0.13
N GLY A 117 -12.37 6.93 0.48
CA GLY A 117 -13.46 7.89 0.26
C GLY A 117 -13.80 8.10 -1.21
N ALA A 118 -12.84 7.91 -2.12
CA ALA A 118 -13.04 8.02 -3.56
C ALA A 118 -13.68 6.77 -4.18
N GLU A 119 -13.86 5.69 -3.43
CA GLU A 119 -14.43 4.43 -3.92
C GLU A 119 -15.69 4.00 -3.17
N VAL A 120 -15.81 4.31 -1.87
CA VAL A 120 -17.00 3.99 -1.08
C VAL A 120 -18.11 5.02 -1.32
N TRP A 121 -19.34 4.53 -1.50
CA TRP A 121 -20.54 5.36 -1.57
C TRP A 121 -21.04 5.74 -0.18
N LEU A 122 -21.59 6.94 -0.03
CA LEU A 122 -22.35 7.28 1.18
C LEU A 122 -23.71 6.56 1.16
N ALA A 123 -24.26 6.26 2.34
CA ALA A 123 -25.61 5.71 2.47
C ALA A 123 -26.67 6.60 1.77
N ARG A 124 -26.43 7.91 1.80
CA ARG A 124 -27.24 8.94 1.16
C ARG A 124 -26.32 9.97 0.51
N GLY A 125 -25.96 9.76 -0.74
CA GLY A 125 -25.15 10.72 -1.48
C GLY A 125 -24.22 10.07 -2.49
N ASP A 126 -23.25 10.85 -2.92
CA ASP A 126 -22.19 10.41 -3.81
C ASP A 126 -21.07 9.70 -3.00
N ARG A 127 -19.88 9.56 -3.57
CA ARG A 127 -18.73 8.95 -2.90
C ARG A 127 -18.32 9.71 -1.63
N GLY A 128 -17.67 9.04 -0.69
CA GLY A 128 -17.22 9.63 0.58
C GLY A 128 -16.43 10.93 0.45
N VAL A 129 -15.61 11.08 -0.59
CA VAL A 129 -14.86 12.32 -0.88
C VAL A 129 -15.73 13.52 -1.28
N SER A 130 -17.01 13.30 -1.60
CA SER A 130 -17.94 14.40 -1.93
C SER A 130 -18.38 15.21 -0.71
N ASP A 131 -18.28 14.63 0.49
CA ASP A 131 -18.66 15.23 1.77
C ASP A 131 -17.43 15.34 2.68
N PRO A 132 -16.95 16.57 2.99
CA PRO A 132 -15.79 16.76 3.88
C PRO A 132 -15.98 16.17 5.27
N GLY A 133 -17.21 16.11 5.77
CA GLY A 133 -17.53 15.53 7.06
C GLY A 133 -17.42 14.01 7.06
N ALA A 134 -17.93 13.37 6.02
CA ALA A 134 -17.80 11.93 5.85
C ALA A 134 -16.35 11.52 5.61
N LEU A 135 -15.59 12.28 4.81
CA LEU A 135 -14.17 12.00 4.57
C LEU A 135 -13.34 12.09 5.87
N ARG A 136 -13.62 13.08 6.73
CA ARG A 136 -12.99 13.19 8.05
C ARG A 136 -13.34 12.01 8.96
N GLU A 137 -14.59 11.56 8.96
CA GLU A 137 -15.04 10.41 9.74
C GLU A 137 -14.40 9.09 9.24
N LEU A 138 -14.33 8.90 7.92
CA LEU A 138 -13.62 7.79 7.29
C LEU A 138 -12.13 7.78 7.68
N ALA A 139 -11.45 8.93 7.63
CA ALA A 139 -10.04 9.02 8.01
C ALA A 139 -9.81 8.71 9.50
N ALA A 140 -10.69 9.19 10.38
CA ALA A 140 -10.60 8.92 11.83
C ALA A 140 -10.88 7.44 12.14
N SER A 141 -11.93 6.87 11.55
CA SER A 141 -12.31 5.46 11.72
C SER A 141 -11.24 4.51 11.17
N LEU A 142 -10.70 4.81 9.97
CA LEU A 142 -9.59 4.05 9.39
C LEU A 142 -8.33 4.13 10.26
N ALA A 143 -8.04 5.29 10.87
CA ALA A 143 -6.90 5.44 11.76
C ALA A 143 -6.99 4.50 12.99
N LEU A 144 -8.18 4.36 13.57
CA LEU A 144 -8.44 3.39 14.65
C LEU A 144 -8.25 1.95 14.17
N GLY A 145 -8.86 1.60 13.02
CA GLY A 145 -8.74 0.26 12.44
C GLY A 145 -7.31 -0.14 12.07
N VAL A 146 -6.51 0.80 11.56
CA VAL A 146 -5.09 0.57 11.25
C VAL A 146 -4.29 0.35 12.53
N ALA A 147 -4.57 1.10 13.60
CA ALA A 147 -3.94 0.88 14.89
C ALA A 147 -4.24 -0.53 15.44
N GLU A 148 -5.49 -0.98 15.35
CA GLU A 148 -5.90 -2.35 15.73
C GLU A 148 -5.22 -3.40 14.85
N LEU A 149 -5.15 -3.20 13.54
CA LEU A 149 -4.48 -4.12 12.62
C LEU A 149 -2.98 -4.26 12.92
N VAL A 150 -2.30 -3.16 13.22
CA VAL A 150 -0.88 -3.19 13.61
C VAL A 150 -0.70 -4.00 14.90
N ALA A 151 -1.54 -3.75 15.90
CA ALA A 151 -1.53 -4.49 17.16
C ALA A 151 -1.82 -6.00 16.94
N ASP A 152 -2.75 -6.33 16.06
CA ASP A 152 -3.08 -7.71 15.70
C ASP A 152 -1.92 -8.43 15.00
N VAL A 153 -1.20 -7.76 14.10
CA VAL A 153 0.00 -8.32 13.45
C VAL A 153 1.08 -8.63 14.49
N VAL A 154 1.35 -7.73 15.43
CA VAL A 154 2.30 -7.98 16.53
C VAL A 154 1.82 -9.11 17.43
N ARG A 155 0.51 -9.18 17.71
CA ARG A 155 -0.08 -10.23 18.55
C ARG A 155 0.07 -11.62 17.93
N VAL A 156 -0.13 -11.75 16.62
CA VAL A 156 -0.04 -13.05 15.93
C VAL A 156 1.40 -13.40 15.50
N VAL A 157 2.27 -12.40 15.33
CA VAL A 157 3.71 -12.58 15.08
C VAL A 157 4.52 -11.70 16.05
N PRO A 158 4.82 -12.18 17.28
CA PRO A 158 5.46 -11.35 18.31
C PRO A 158 6.84 -10.78 17.95
N GLY A 159 7.59 -11.45 17.08
CA GLY A 159 8.89 -10.98 16.58
C GLY A 159 8.80 -9.99 15.42
N SER A 160 7.59 -9.65 14.96
CA SER A 160 7.40 -8.76 13.83
C SER A 160 7.66 -7.29 14.18
N ARG A 161 8.16 -6.55 13.19
CA ARG A 161 8.26 -5.09 13.21
C ARG A 161 7.40 -4.55 12.07
N PRO A 162 6.12 -4.20 12.34
CA PRO A 162 5.19 -3.83 11.28
C PRO A 162 5.58 -2.52 10.60
N SER A 163 5.56 -2.46 9.27
CA SER A 163 5.69 -1.26 8.46
C SER A 163 4.37 -1.01 7.72
N VAL A 164 3.68 0.09 7.97
CA VAL A 164 2.39 0.35 7.29
C VAL A 164 2.65 0.95 5.91
N LEU A 165 2.15 0.29 4.87
CA LEU A 165 2.16 0.81 3.50
C LEU A 165 0.76 1.34 3.18
N LEU A 166 0.58 2.66 3.29
CA LEU A 166 -0.68 3.33 3.03
C LEU A 166 -0.79 3.67 1.53
N ILE A 167 -1.71 3.02 0.83
CA ILE A 167 -1.80 3.04 -0.63
C ILE A 167 -2.92 3.96 -1.08
N GLU A 168 -2.57 5.01 -1.81
CA GLU A 168 -3.45 6.08 -2.26
C GLU A 168 -3.52 6.19 -3.79
N PRO A 169 -4.05 5.18 -4.51
CA PRO A 169 -4.04 5.14 -5.98
C PRO A 169 -4.98 6.17 -6.63
N ARG A 170 -6.01 6.65 -5.91
CA ARG A 170 -6.98 7.63 -6.42
C ARG A 170 -6.63 9.07 -6.06
N LEU A 171 -5.51 9.31 -5.38
CA LEU A 171 -5.18 10.64 -4.83
C LEU A 171 -5.07 11.74 -5.89
N SER A 172 -4.46 11.43 -7.04
CA SER A 172 -4.38 12.38 -8.16
C SER A 172 -5.77 12.74 -8.69
N ASP A 173 -6.71 11.79 -8.68
CA ASP A 173 -8.08 12.03 -9.11
C ASP A 173 -8.83 12.88 -8.07
N VAL A 174 -8.58 12.66 -6.79
CA VAL A 174 -9.19 13.43 -5.68
C VAL A 174 -8.70 14.88 -5.67
N ILE A 175 -7.39 15.12 -5.78
CA ILE A 175 -6.82 16.47 -5.82
C ILE A 175 -7.18 17.18 -7.13
N GLY A 176 -7.20 16.44 -8.24
CA GLY A 176 -7.56 16.98 -9.55
C GLY A 176 -9.05 17.23 -9.75
N GLY A 177 -9.93 16.79 -8.83
CA GLY A 177 -11.38 16.85 -9.05
C GLY A 177 -11.82 16.01 -10.25
N ARG A 178 -11.26 14.81 -10.40
CA ARG A 178 -11.47 13.87 -11.52
C ARG A 178 -12.23 12.60 -11.09
N VAL A 179 -12.81 12.58 -9.91
CA VAL A 179 -13.67 11.49 -9.44
C VAL A 179 -15.07 11.67 -10.03
N PRO A 180 -15.62 10.72 -10.82
CA PRO A 180 -16.96 10.86 -11.38
C PRO A 180 -18.06 10.87 -10.30
N THR A 181 -19.12 11.66 -10.52
CA THR A 181 -20.35 11.58 -9.73
C THR A 181 -21.10 10.28 -9.98
N PHE A 182 -22.12 10.00 -9.16
CA PHE A 182 -23.03 8.86 -9.32
C PHE A 182 -23.63 8.73 -10.73
N SER A 183 -24.01 9.86 -11.35
CA SER A 183 -24.56 9.84 -12.71
C SER A 183 -23.50 9.67 -13.80
N GLY A 184 -22.22 9.84 -13.45
CA GLY A 184 -21.09 9.87 -14.38
C GLY A 184 -21.07 11.07 -15.33
N ARG A 185 -22.00 12.03 -15.18
CA ARG A 185 -22.10 13.20 -16.08
C ARG A 185 -21.20 14.36 -15.66
N ASP A 186 -20.87 14.41 -14.37
CA ASP A 186 -20.07 15.46 -13.76
C ASP A 186 -18.91 14.84 -12.96
N LEU A 187 -17.98 15.70 -12.54
CA LEU A 187 -16.88 15.34 -11.66
C LEU A 187 -17.09 15.96 -10.28
N LEU A 188 -16.71 15.24 -9.24
CA LEU A 188 -16.66 15.73 -7.88
C LEU A 188 -15.63 16.84 -7.75
N ARG A 189 -15.91 17.78 -6.83
CA ARG A 189 -15.00 18.90 -6.51
C ARG A 189 -13.64 18.37 -6.05
N SER A 190 -12.59 19.10 -6.41
CA SER A 190 -11.25 18.82 -5.91
C SER A 190 -11.18 18.95 -4.40
N VAL A 191 -10.42 18.06 -3.77
CA VAL A 191 -10.03 18.19 -2.36
C VAL A 191 -8.67 18.88 -2.29
N ALA A 192 -8.58 19.95 -1.51
CA ALA A 192 -7.36 20.73 -1.41
C ALA A 192 -6.21 19.90 -0.81
N ALA A 193 -5.00 20.04 -1.34
CA ALA A 193 -3.82 19.30 -0.87
C ALA A 193 -3.60 19.35 0.65
N PRO A 194 -3.77 20.49 1.36
CA PRO A 194 -3.65 20.53 2.82
C PRO A 194 -4.66 19.63 3.56
N VAL A 195 -5.87 19.50 3.03
CA VAL A 195 -6.91 18.61 3.60
C VAL A 195 -6.51 17.14 3.38
N CYS A 196 -5.96 16.80 2.22
CA CYS A 196 -5.41 15.46 1.97
C CYS A 196 -4.27 15.14 2.96
N VAL A 197 -3.35 16.08 3.19
CA VAL A 197 -2.26 15.93 4.18
C VAL A 197 -2.82 15.66 5.58
N GLU A 198 -3.85 16.38 6.00
CA GLU A 198 -4.46 16.22 7.32
C GLU A 198 -5.06 14.82 7.51
N HIS A 199 -5.83 14.33 6.54
CA HIS A 199 -6.46 13.02 6.59
C HIS A 199 -5.44 11.88 6.57
N VAL A 200 -4.45 11.94 5.66
CA VAL A 200 -3.36 10.96 5.63
C VAL A 200 -2.55 11.00 6.92
N GLY A 201 -2.20 12.19 7.40
CA GLY A 201 -1.44 12.37 8.64
C GLY A 201 -2.15 11.84 9.88
N THR A 202 -3.49 11.81 9.89
CA THR A 202 -4.28 11.20 10.96
C THR A 202 -4.03 9.70 11.05
N VAL A 203 -4.04 8.99 9.91
CA VAL A 203 -3.75 7.55 9.85
C VAL A 203 -2.28 7.27 10.16
N VAL A 204 -1.35 8.08 9.63
CA VAL A 204 0.09 7.97 9.91
C VAL A 204 0.39 8.05 11.41
N ARG A 205 -0.20 9.04 12.11
CA ARG A 205 -0.01 9.20 13.57
C ARG A 205 -0.56 8.01 14.35
N ALA A 206 -1.73 7.49 13.98
CA ALA A 206 -2.34 6.35 14.66
C ALA A 206 -1.52 5.06 14.46
N ALA A 207 -1.07 4.78 13.23
CA ALA A 207 -0.20 3.64 12.94
C ALA A 207 1.10 3.68 13.75
N ARG A 208 1.74 4.86 13.82
CA ARG A 208 2.97 5.05 14.62
C ARG A 208 2.70 4.86 16.11
N ALA A 209 1.61 5.41 16.63
CA ALA A 209 1.23 5.26 18.04
C ALA A 209 0.93 3.79 18.42
N ALA A 210 0.46 2.99 17.46
CA ALA A 210 0.23 1.56 17.62
C ALA A 210 1.50 0.69 17.51
N GLY A 211 2.66 1.29 17.24
CA GLY A 211 3.94 0.59 17.20
C GLY A 211 4.42 0.19 15.80
N ALA A 212 3.88 0.80 14.73
CA ALA A 212 4.48 0.65 13.40
C ALA A 212 5.91 1.22 13.38
N GLU A 213 6.88 0.44 12.89
CA GLU A 213 8.29 0.81 12.74
C GLU A 213 8.46 1.98 11.76
N GLN A 214 7.66 2.01 10.70
CA GLN A 214 7.60 3.10 9.73
C GLN A 214 6.23 3.12 9.03
N VAL A 215 5.89 4.27 8.47
CA VAL A 215 4.71 4.46 7.62
C VAL A 215 5.13 5.03 6.27
N VAL A 216 4.76 4.36 5.19
CA VAL A 216 5.11 4.71 3.81
C VAL A 216 3.84 5.05 3.06
N LEU A 217 3.82 6.21 2.38
CA LEU A 217 2.68 6.64 1.57
C LEU A 217 2.91 6.32 0.10
N HIS A 218 2.17 5.36 -0.46
CA HIS A 218 2.25 5.00 -1.88
C HIS A 218 1.23 5.77 -2.72
N LEU A 219 1.70 6.55 -3.69
CA LEU A 219 0.92 7.58 -4.39
C LEU A 219 0.57 7.21 -5.84
N GLY A 220 0.83 5.97 -6.24
CA GLY A 220 0.64 5.53 -7.62
C GLY A 220 1.77 6.05 -8.51
N SER A 221 1.42 6.65 -9.65
CA SER A 221 2.40 7.14 -10.64
C SER A 221 2.54 8.66 -10.70
N ASP A 222 1.80 9.41 -9.88
CA ASP A 222 1.84 10.87 -9.90
C ASP A 222 2.91 11.40 -8.94
N ALA A 223 4.14 11.54 -9.46
CA ALA A 223 5.28 11.98 -8.67
C ALA A 223 5.12 13.42 -8.14
N ALA A 224 4.32 14.27 -8.79
CA ALA A 224 4.11 15.65 -8.32
C ALA A 224 3.43 15.69 -6.94
N LEU A 225 2.72 14.62 -6.57
CA LEU A 225 2.05 14.47 -5.29
C LEU A 225 2.97 13.93 -4.19
N ALA A 226 4.20 13.55 -4.51
CA ALA A 226 5.11 12.91 -3.55
C ALA A 226 5.56 13.81 -2.40
N GLY A 227 5.44 15.14 -2.55
CA GLY A 227 5.56 16.09 -1.43
C GLY A 227 4.55 15.88 -0.30
N LEU A 228 3.38 15.29 -0.57
CA LEU A 228 2.35 15.02 0.43
C LEU A 228 2.82 14.01 1.49
N ALA A 229 3.70 13.08 1.14
CA ALA A 229 4.25 12.10 2.08
C ALA A 229 4.99 12.81 3.22
N SER A 230 5.84 13.78 2.88
CA SER A 230 6.55 14.60 3.87
C SER A 230 5.59 15.43 4.72
N GLY A 231 4.61 16.09 4.09
CA GLY A 231 3.60 16.88 4.81
C GLY A 231 2.76 16.07 5.79
N ALA A 232 2.45 14.82 5.46
CA ALA A 232 1.67 13.91 6.31
C ALA A 232 2.51 13.23 7.42
N GLY A 233 3.83 13.43 7.44
CA GLY A 233 4.74 12.81 8.41
C GLY A 233 5.06 11.34 8.13
N ALA A 234 4.95 10.90 6.87
CA ALA A 234 5.40 9.57 6.46
C ALA A 234 6.94 9.50 6.43
N ASP A 235 7.48 8.31 6.73
CA ASP A 235 8.93 8.03 6.73
C ASP A 235 9.47 7.74 5.31
N GLY A 236 8.57 7.34 4.42
CA GLY A 236 8.88 7.03 3.04
C GLY A 236 7.72 7.30 2.09
N PHE A 237 8.01 7.18 0.80
CA PHE A 237 7.05 7.42 -0.27
C PHE A 237 7.15 6.32 -1.33
N GLY A 238 5.99 5.84 -1.76
CA GLY A 238 5.85 4.82 -2.80
C GLY A 238 5.45 5.45 -4.13
N LEU A 239 6.13 5.10 -5.22
CA LEU A 239 5.73 5.53 -6.56
C LEU A 239 6.18 4.60 -7.68
N ARG A 240 5.50 4.70 -8.82
CA ARG A 240 5.98 4.25 -10.13
C ARG A 240 6.44 5.47 -10.94
N PRO A 241 7.73 5.85 -10.89
CA PRO A 241 8.22 7.03 -11.58
C PRO A 241 8.16 6.84 -13.10
N VAL A 242 7.65 7.85 -13.80
CA VAL A 242 7.60 7.87 -15.26
C VAL A 242 8.22 9.18 -15.77
N GLY A 243 9.30 9.06 -16.55
CA GLY A 243 10.00 10.20 -17.13
C GLY A 243 10.91 10.95 -16.14
N VAL A 244 11.65 11.93 -16.66
CA VAL A 244 12.70 12.64 -15.91
C VAL A 244 12.14 13.49 -14.76
N ALA A 245 11.04 14.22 -15.00
CA ALA A 245 10.43 15.08 -13.99
C ALA A 245 9.99 14.32 -12.72
N ALA A 246 9.57 13.07 -12.86
CA ALA A 246 9.26 12.21 -11.72
C ALA A 246 10.51 11.93 -10.88
N TRP A 247 11.63 11.64 -11.53
CA TRP A 247 12.90 11.36 -10.85
C TRP A 247 13.53 12.59 -10.20
N GLU A 248 13.36 13.79 -10.75
CA GLU A 248 13.72 15.05 -10.07
C GLU A 248 12.95 15.20 -8.75
N THR A 249 11.67 14.84 -8.75
CA THR A 249 10.83 14.88 -7.54
C THR A 249 11.26 13.82 -6.52
N VAL A 250 11.63 12.62 -7.00
CA VAL A 250 12.22 11.57 -6.15
C VAL A 250 13.50 12.08 -5.49
N ALA A 251 14.41 12.69 -6.25
CA ALA A 251 15.66 13.22 -5.73
C ALA A 251 15.44 14.22 -4.59
N GLY A 252 14.59 15.22 -4.81
CA GLY A 252 14.27 16.20 -3.76
C GLY A 252 13.59 15.62 -2.52
N LEU A 253 12.92 14.46 -2.61
CA LEU A 253 12.37 13.77 -1.43
C LEU A 253 13.40 12.92 -0.69
N VAL A 254 14.28 12.25 -1.43
CA VAL A 254 15.41 11.51 -0.86
C VAL A 254 16.34 12.46 -0.11
N GLU A 255 16.63 13.63 -0.67
CA GLU A 255 17.43 14.68 0.00
C GLU A 255 16.77 15.23 1.28
N ARG A 256 15.43 15.21 1.34
CA ARG A 256 14.65 15.52 2.55
C ARG A 256 14.61 14.37 3.57
N GLY A 257 15.30 13.26 3.28
CA GLY A 257 15.46 12.12 4.18
C GLY A 257 14.38 11.03 4.04
N LEU A 258 13.42 11.16 3.11
CA LEU A 258 12.40 10.14 2.93
C LEU A 258 12.95 8.92 2.18
N ARG A 259 12.50 7.72 2.58
CA ARG A 259 12.89 6.46 1.93
C ARG A 259 12.06 6.18 0.67
N PRO A 260 12.68 5.93 -0.50
CA PRO A 260 11.95 5.69 -1.74
C PRO A 260 11.54 4.22 -1.88
N TRP A 261 10.24 3.99 -2.08
CA TRP A 261 9.65 2.69 -2.38
C TRP A 261 9.21 2.68 -3.85
N VAL A 262 10.02 2.09 -4.72
CA VAL A 262 9.90 2.26 -6.17
C VAL A 262 9.33 1.03 -6.83
N GLN A 263 8.25 1.21 -7.58
CA GLN A 263 7.75 0.20 -8.50
C GLN A 263 8.39 0.42 -9.88
N GLY A 264 9.32 -0.46 -10.24
CA GLY A 264 9.95 -0.48 -11.56
C GLY A 264 9.07 -1.16 -12.62
N SER A 265 9.49 -1.07 -13.88
CA SER A 265 8.86 -1.77 -15.00
C SER A 265 9.93 -2.47 -15.83
N GLY A 266 9.88 -3.79 -15.96
CA GLY A 266 10.87 -4.55 -16.73
C GLY A 266 10.44 -5.99 -16.93
N LEU A 267 10.97 -6.62 -17.98
CA LEU A 267 10.69 -8.04 -18.29
C LEU A 267 11.57 -9.00 -17.49
N GLY A 268 12.58 -8.48 -16.78
CA GLY A 268 13.45 -9.24 -15.90
C GLY A 268 14.19 -8.36 -14.90
N ALA A 269 14.94 -9.00 -14.01
CA ALA A 269 15.63 -8.35 -12.88
C ALA A 269 16.59 -7.23 -13.31
N ALA A 270 17.43 -7.48 -14.32
CA ALA A 270 18.40 -6.51 -14.80
C ALA A 270 17.73 -5.26 -15.42
N ASP A 271 16.72 -5.48 -16.25
CA ASP A 271 15.94 -4.40 -16.88
C ASP A 271 15.22 -3.58 -15.80
N LEU A 272 14.58 -4.24 -14.84
CA LEU A 272 13.89 -3.57 -13.74
C LEU A 272 14.87 -2.75 -12.89
N ALA A 273 16.05 -3.27 -12.56
CA ALA A 273 17.09 -2.52 -11.86
C ALA A 273 17.59 -1.31 -12.67
N GLN A 274 17.72 -1.43 -13.99
CA GLN A 274 18.09 -0.29 -14.85
C GLN A 274 17.03 0.81 -14.84
N THR A 275 15.75 0.47 -14.76
CA THR A 275 14.67 1.48 -14.69
C THR A 275 14.73 2.38 -13.46
N VAL A 276 15.46 1.95 -12.42
CA VAL A 276 15.71 2.72 -11.19
C VAL A 276 17.08 3.38 -11.22
N SER A 277 18.14 2.60 -11.38
CA SER A 277 19.53 3.09 -11.24
C SER A 277 19.99 4.07 -12.33
N VAL A 278 19.55 3.91 -13.59
CA VAL A 278 19.94 4.83 -14.66
C VAL A 278 19.38 6.23 -14.42
N PRO A 279 18.07 6.43 -14.22
CA PRO A 279 17.55 7.74 -13.92
C PRO A 279 18.01 8.27 -12.56
N TRP A 280 18.24 7.41 -11.55
CA TRP A 280 18.83 7.78 -10.26
C TRP A 280 20.16 8.54 -10.43
N GLY A 281 21.09 8.00 -11.21
CA GLY A 281 22.35 8.67 -11.49
C GLY A 281 22.20 9.93 -12.36
N ARG A 282 21.22 9.96 -13.29
CA ARG A 282 20.97 11.12 -14.16
C ARG A 282 20.47 12.35 -13.40
N VAL A 283 19.69 12.15 -12.33
CA VAL A 283 19.24 13.25 -11.46
C VAL A 283 20.26 13.59 -10.37
N GLY A 284 21.47 13.00 -10.42
CA GLY A 284 22.58 13.36 -9.55
C GLY A 284 22.59 12.69 -8.17
N LEU A 285 21.73 11.71 -7.91
CA LEU A 285 21.75 10.98 -6.65
C LEU A 285 22.96 10.02 -6.58
N ALA A 286 23.60 9.96 -5.42
CA ALA A 286 24.77 9.11 -5.20
C ALA A 286 24.42 7.61 -5.34
N PRO A 287 25.29 6.77 -5.95
CA PRO A 287 25.05 5.32 -6.08
C PRO A 287 24.78 4.63 -4.74
N SER A 288 25.49 5.03 -3.67
CA SER A 288 25.30 4.49 -2.32
C SER A 288 23.87 4.64 -1.79
N GLY A 289 23.11 5.64 -2.27
CA GLY A 289 21.71 5.82 -1.89
C GLY A 289 20.77 4.75 -2.47
N LEU A 290 21.20 3.96 -3.47
CA LEU A 290 20.46 2.77 -3.93
C LEU A 290 20.33 1.71 -2.83
N ALA A 291 21.20 1.74 -1.81
CA ALA A 291 21.12 0.87 -0.65
C ALA A 291 19.92 1.18 0.28
N ASP A 292 19.25 2.32 0.10
CA ASP A 292 18.04 2.74 0.85
C ASP A 292 16.75 2.57 0.04
N VAL A 293 16.84 2.16 -1.23
CA VAL A 293 15.66 1.93 -2.10
C VAL A 293 14.99 0.63 -1.74
N VAL A 294 13.65 0.64 -1.63
CA VAL A 294 12.83 -0.57 -1.57
C VAL A 294 12.15 -0.75 -2.93
N LEU A 295 12.38 -1.88 -3.59
CA LEU A 295 11.66 -2.21 -4.82
C LEU A 295 10.32 -2.89 -4.49
N LEU A 296 9.26 -2.44 -5.17
CA LEU A 296 7.91 -2.97 -4.99
C LEU A 296 7.46 -3.78 -6.21
N ALA A 297 7.03 -5.02 -5.97
CA ALA A 297 6.24 -5.76 -6.94
C ALA A 297 4.86 -5.08 -7.11
N PRO A 298 4.31 -5.06 -8.34
CA PRO A 298 2.95 -4.56 -8.57
C PRO A 298 1.93 -5.32 -7.72
N ASP A 299 0.75 -4.75 -7.53
CA ASP A 299 -0.38 -5.51 -7.00
C ASP A 299 -0.67 -6.71 -7.94
N GLN A 300 -0.68 -7.91 -7.38
CA GLN A 300 -0.89 -9.17 -8.12
C GLN A 300 -2.31 -9.71 -7.95
N ALA A 301 -3.25 -8.93 -7.39
CA ALA A 301 -4.65 -9.34 -7.21
C ALA A 301 -5.29 -9.93 -8.48
N ASP A 302 -5.00 -9.31 -9.64
CA ASP A 302 -5.54 -9.70 -10.96
C ASP A 302 -4.58 -10.59 -11.77
N ALA A 303 -3.49 -11.08 -11.17
CA ALA A 303 -2.57 -11.96 -11.88
C ALA A 303 -3.31 -13.27 -12.28
N PRO A 304 -3.11 -13.78 -13.51
CA PRO A 304 -3.81 -14.99 -13.95
C PRO A 304 -3.51 -16.21 -13.08
N THR A 305 -2.27 -16.32 -12.59
CA THR A 305 -1.84 -17.46 -11.77
C THR A 305 -0.95 -17.06 -10.59
N PRO A 306 -0.95 -17.84 -9.48
CA PRO A 306 0.02 -17.67 -8.39
C PRO A 306 1.48 -17.77 -8.84
N THR A 307 1.75 -18.54 -9.90
CA THR A 307 3.10 -18.65 -10.50
C THR A 307 3.58 -17.32 -11.07
N GLU A 308 2.71 -16.54 -11.71
CA GLU A 308 3.06 -15.22 -12.23
C GLU A 308 3.26 -14.21 -11.10
N ALA A 309 2.41 -14.25 -10.08
CA ALA A 309 2.58 -13.42 -8.87
C ALA A 309 3.94 -13.70 -8.18
N ARG A 310 4.31 -14.98 -8.06
CA ARG A 310 5.63 -15.38 -7.56
C ARG A 310 6.76 -14.85 -8.44
N ARG A 311 6.66 -15.00 -9.78
CA ARG A 311 7.68 -14.47 -10.71
C ARG A 311 7.87 -12.96 -10.58
N ALA A 312 6.81 -12.19 -10.34
CA ALA A 312 6.90 -10.76 -10.09
C ALA A 312 7.74 -10.45 -8.84
N LEU A 313 7.52 -11.18 -7.73
CA LEU A 313 8.33 -11.05 -6.52
C LEU A 313 9.79 -11.45 -6.75
N THR A 314 10.04 -12.62 -7.35
CA THR A 314 11.42 -13.08 -7.61
C THR A 314 12.17 -12.11 -8.53
N SER A 315 11.48 -11.47 -9.49
CA SER A 315 12.07 -10.45 -10.36
C SER A 315 12.48 -9.19 -9.59
N VAL A 316 11.66 -8.76 -8.62
CA VAL A 316 11.95 -7.63 -7.74
C VAL A 316 13.11 -7.93 -6.80
N VAL A 317 13.16 -9.13 -6.21
CA VAL A 317 14.30 -9.59 -5.39
C VAL A 317 15.59 -9.63 -6.22
N GLY A 318 15.53 -10.19 -7.43
CA GLY A 318 16.67 -10.24 -8.34
C GLY A 318 17.15 -8.83 -8.74
N ALA A 319 16.23 -7.89 -8.96
CA ALA A 319 16.58 -6.51 -9.27
C ALA A 319 17.17 -5.77 -8.07
N ALA A 320 16.66 -6.02 -6.86
CA ALA A 320 17.19 -5.45 -5.62
C ALA A 320 18.64 -5.88 -5.42
N ARG A 321 18.99 -7.13 -5.75
CA ARG A 321 20.38 -7.62 -5.75
C ARG A 321 21.28 -6.81 -6.69
N VAL A 322 20.83 -6.58 -7.92
CA VAL A 322 21.59 -5.77 -8.90
C VAL A 322 21.76 -4.33 -8.43
N LEU A 323 20.75 -3.75 -7.78
CA LEU A 323 20.87 -2.42 -7.19
C LEU A 323 21.81 -2.38 -5.98
N ALA A 324 21.81 -3.43 -5.16
CA ALA A 324 22.69 -3.55 -4.01
C ALA A 324 24.17 -3.64 -4.43
N GLU A 325 24.48 -4.40 -5.49
CA GLU A 325 25.82 -4.43 -6.10
C GLU A 325 26.26 -3.04 -6.55
N ARG A 326 25.39 -2.31 -7.28
CA ARG A 326 25.66 -0.94 -7.75
C ARG A 326 25.79 0.10 -6.64
N ALA A 327 25.22 -0.17 -5.46
CA ALA A 327 25.34 0.73 -4.31
C ALA A 327 26.68 0.57 -3.59
N ALA A 328 27.34 -0.58 -3.78
CA ALA A 328 28.63 -0.91 -3.19
C ALA A 328 29.83 -0.50 -4.07
N ASP A 329 29.60 -0.34 -5.38
CA ASP A 329 30.56 0.18 -6.37
C ASP A 329 30.76 1.71 -6.24
#